data_AF-A0A843RTD6-F1
#
_entry.id   AF-A0A843RTD6-F1
#
_cell.length_a   1.000
_cell.length_b   1.000
_cell.length_c   1.000
_cell.angle_alpha   90.00
_cell.angle_beta   90.00
_cell.angle_gamma   90.00
#
_symmetry.space_group_name_H-M   'P 1'
#
loop_
_entity.id
_entity.type
_entity.pdbx_description
1 polymer ?
#
loop_
_entity_poly.entity_id
_entity_poly.type
_entity_poly.pdbx_seq_one_letter_code
_entity_poly.pdbx_strand_id
1 'polypeptide(L)'
;MEDGALALIFALAVLSFHDARPRGSSEIDYIERDEWTLDDLCQHVRFWKGALVLDADYVRGRMMKTRVMVWPNGVVEIQTRNRHQMAARWVETLKGKKHLRLVPGDTQSPQ
;
A
#
# COMPACT_ATOMS: atom_id res chain seq x y z
N MET A 1 4.03 5.58 -15.56
CA MET A 1 3.57 4.88 -14.34
C MET A 1 3.41 5.83 -13.16
N GLU A 2 3.35 7.14 -13.39
CA GLU A 2 3.17 8.15 -12.33
C GLU A 2 1.69 8.25 -11.91
N ASP A 3 0.79 8.10 -12.88
CA ASP A 3 -0.67 8.24 -12.74
C ASP A 3 -1.30 7.32 -11.67
N GLY A 4 -0.64 6.20 -11.35
CA GLY A 4 -1.10 5.21 -10.37
C GLY A 4 -0.40 5.28 -9.00
N ALA A 5 0.55 6.20 -8.79
CA ALA A 5 1.40 6.20 -7.60
C ALA A 5 0.61 6.35 -6.29
N LEU A 6 -0.36 7.28 -6.28
CA LEU A 6 -1.23 7.50 -5.12
C LEU A 6 -2.09 6.27 -4.81
N ALA A 7 -2.66 5.63 -5.85
CA ALA A 7 -3.47 4.43 -5.67
C ALA A 7 -2.63 3.26 -5.15
N LEU A 8 -1.40 3.08 -5.65
CA LEU A 8 -0.47 2.06 -5.16
C LEU A 8 -0.08 2.30 -3.70
N ILE A 9 0.26 3.54 -3.34
CA ILE A 9 0.58 3.90 -1.96
C ILE A 9 -0.62 3.64 -1.05
N PHE A 10 -1.82 4.04 -1.46
CA PHE A 10 -3.04 3.81 -0.70
C PHE A 10 -3.27 2.31 -0.46
N ALA A 11 -3.17 1.48 -1.50
CA ALA A 11 -3.34 0.03 -1.37
C ALA A 11 -2.31 -0.60 -0.42
N LEU A 12 -1.03 -0.20 -0.51
CA LEU A 12 0.02 -0.65 0.41
C LEU A 12 -0.24 -0.18 1.85
N ALA A 13 -0.74 1.05 2.03
CA ALA A 13 -1.08 1.60 3.34
C ALA A 13 -2.23 0.83 3.98
N VAL A 14 -3.28 0.51 3.22
CA VAL A 14 -4.41 -0.32 3.67
C VAL A 14 -3.92 -1.68 4.16
N LEU A 15 -3.10 -2.38 3.36
CA LEU A 15 -2.53 -3.68 3.74
C LEU A 15 -1.66 -3.57 5.00
N SER A 16 -0.82 -2.54 5.08
CA SER A 16 0.02 -2.30 6.25
C SER A 16 -0.79 -2.01 7.51
N PHE A 17 -1.84 -1.19 7.41
CA PHE A 17 -2.70 -0.81 8.52
C PHE A 17 -3.53 -2.02 9.02
N HIS A 18 -4.08 -2.80 8.09
CA HIS A 18 -4.81 -4.03 8.39
C HIS A 18 -3.95 -5.03 9.20
N ASP A 19 -2.71 -5.22 8.78
CA ASP A 19 -1.77 -6.13 9.44
C ASP A 19 -1.11 -5.51 10.69
N ALA A 20 -1.26 -4.21 10.90
CA ALA A 20 -0.67 -3.53 12.04
C ALA A 20 -1.43 -3.91 13.31
N ARG A 21 -0.66 -4.12 14.38
CA ARG A 21 -1.17 -4.45 15.71
C ARG A 21 -0.71 -3.36 16.68
N PRO A 22 -1.49 -3.08 17.73
CA PRO A 22 -1.05 -2.15 18.74
C PRO A 22 0.15 -2.74 19.49
N ARG A 23 0.91 -1.85 20.15
CA ARG A 23 2.06 -2.21 20.98
C ARG A 23 2.19 -1.24 22.15
N GLY A 24 2.22 -1.77 23.37
CA GLY A 24 2.38 -0.98 24.58
C GLY A 24 1.25 0.05 24.71
N SER A 25 1.58 1.30 25.04
CA SER A 25 0.58 2.36 25.30
C SER A 25 -0.33 2.72 24.13
N SER A 26 -0.01 2.29 22.90
CA SER A 26 -0.84 2.54 21.71
C SER A 26 -2.16 1.75 21.71
N GLU A 27 -2.33 0.77 22.61
CA GLU A 27 -3.59 0.05 22.77
C GLU A 27 -4.77 0.95 23.17
N ILE A 28 -4.52 2.10 23.81
CA ILE A 28 -5.55 3.05 24.26
C ILE A 28 -6.32 3.62 23.07
N ASP A 29 -5.64 3.84 21.95
CA ASP A 29 -6.22 4.43 20.74
C ASP A 29 -6.62 3.36 19.69
N TYR A 30 -6.48 2.06 20.03
CA TYR A 30 -6.71 0.97 19.08
C TYR A 30 -8.18 0.59 18.98
N ILE A 31 -8.71 0.66 17.76
CA ILE A 31 -10.03 0.15 17.41
C ILE A 31 -9.86 -0.95 16.36
N GLU A 32 -10.27 -2.18 16.69
CA GLU A 32 -10.01 -3.37 15.87
C GLU A 32 -10.62 -3.29 14.47
N ARG A 33 -11.84 -2.73 14.36
CA ARG A 33 -12.61 -2.64 13.11
C ARG A 33 -12.41 -1.35 12.33
N ASP A 34 -11.43 -0.55 12.75
CA ASP A 34 -11.12 0.70 12.07
C ASP A 34 -10.39 0.42 10.75
N GLU A 35 -10.53 1.35 9.81
CA GLU A 35 -10.06 1.22 8.44
C GLU A 35 -9.11 2.35 8.07
N TRP A 36 -8.20 2.09 7.14
CA TRP A 36 -7.35 3.15 6.58
C TRP A 36 -8.17 4.03 5.63
N THR A 37 -8.11 5.35 5.81
CA THR A 37 -8.91 6.32 5.05
C THR A 37 -8.06 7.22 4.15
N LEU A 38 -8.72 8.03 3.31
CA LEU A 38 -8.03 9.06 2.53
C LEU A 38 -7.47 10.17 3.41
N ASP A 39 -8.10 10.48 4.55
CA ASP A 39 -7.58 11.45 5.50
C ASP A 39 -6.22 11.00 6.06
N ASP A 40 -6.11 9.72 6.42
CA ASP A 40 -4.83 9.13 6.84
C ASP A 40 -3.75 9.23 5.77
N LEU A 41 -4.13 8.94 4.51
CA LEU A 41 -3.21 9.08 3.39
C LEU A 41 -2.70 10.52 3.28
N CYS A 42 -3.59 11.50 3.27
CA CYS A 42 -3.23 12.91 3.14
C CYS A 42 -2.33 13.39 4.28
N GLN A 43 -2.50 12.88 5.49
CA GLN A 43 -1.66 13.23 6.64
C GLN A 43 -0.24 12.63 6.59
N HIS A 44 -0.08 11.48 5.93
CA HIS A 44 1.18 10.72 5.94
C HIS A 44 1.93 10.74 4.60
N VAL A 45 1.30 11.24 3.53
CA VAL A 45 1.91 11.39 2.22
C VAL A 45 2.55 12.76 2.06
N ARG A 46 3.74 12.78 1.46
CA ARG A 46 4.45 14.02 1.11
C ARG A 46 5.34 13.81 -0.10
N PHE A 47 5.67 14.90 -0.77
CA PHE A 47 6.78 14.89 -1.72
C PHE A 47 8.10 15.13 -1.00
N TRP A 48 9.10 14.31 -1.28
CA TRP A 48 10.43 14.46 -0.70
C TRP A 48 11.51 13.98 -1.69
N LYS A 49 12.50 14.84 -1.96
CA LYS A 49 13.63 14.56 -2.88
C LYS A 49 13.18 14.01 -4.25
N GLY A 50 12.09 14.56 -4.80
CA GLY A 50 11.57 14.18 -6.12
C GLY A 50 10.80 12.85 -6.13
N ALA A 51 10.50 12.26 -4.96
CA ALA A 51 9.66 11.07 -4.85
C ALA A 51 8.38 11.39 -4.08
N LEU A 52 7.30 10.67 -4.39
CA LEU A 52 6.11 10.61 -3.55
C LEU A 52 6.36 9.61 -2.42
N VAL A 53 6.22 10.06 -1.18
CA VAL A 53 6.61 9.30 0.01
C VAL A 53 5.43 9.20 0.97
N LEU A 54 5.09 7.98 1.35
CA LEU A 54 4.31 7.68 2.55
C LEU A 54 5.27 7.31 3.68
N ASP A 55 5.12 7.90 4.85
CA ASP A 55 5.86 7.54 6.06
C ASP A 55 4.87 7.43 7.24
N ALA A 56 4.54 6.20 7.63
CA ALA A 56 3.53 5.91 8.65
C ALA A 56 4.13 5.03 9.74
N ASP A 57 4.30 5.61 10.94
CA ASP A 57 4.88 4.93 12.09
C ASP A 57 3.80 4.32 13.00
N TYR A 58 3.02 5.17 13.67
CA TYR A 58 1.83 4.80 14.43
C TYR A 58 0.63 5.57 13.92
N VAL A 59 -0.47 4.87 13.64
CA VAL A 59 -1.73 5.48 13.19
C VAL A 59 -2.87 4.85 13.97
N ARG A 60 -3.61 5.68 14.74
CA ARG A 60 -4.76 5.25 15.58
C ARG A 60 -4.49 3.97 16.37
N GLY A 61 -3.45 4.02 17.19
CA GLY A 61 -3.03 2.90 18.02
C GLY A 61 -2.30 1.76 17.29
N ARG A 62 -2.23 1.77 15.95
CA ARG A 62 -1.60 0.69 15.17
C ARG A 62 -0.15 0.99 14.82
N MET A 63 0.76 0.06 15.10
CA MET A 63 2.18 0.15 14.74
C MET A 63 2.41 -0.25 13.28
N MET A 64 2.29 0.70 12.34
CA MET A 64 2.51 0.48 10.91
C MET A 64 3.99 0.31 10.57
N LYS A 65 4.85 1.21 11.07
CA LYS A 65 6.32 1.21 10.83
C LYS A 65 6.67 0.99 9.36
N THR A 66 5.96 1.65 8.46
CA THR A 66 6.01 1.43 7.01
C THR A 66 6.33 2.72 6.28
N ARG A 67 7.28 2.63 5.34
CA ARG A 67 7.61 3.71 4.43
C ARG A 67 7.53 3.21 3.00
N VAL A 68 6.85 3.96 2.14
CA VAL A 68 6.75 3.68 0.70
C VAL A 68 7.24 4.89 -0.05
N MET A 69 8.11 4.68 -1.05
CA MET A 69 8.60 5.73 -1.93
C MET A 69 8.36 5.32 -3.37
N VAL A 70 7.78 6.24 -4.15
CA VAL A 70 7.55 6.07 -5.59
C VAL A 70 8.31 7.18 -6.32
N TRP A 71 9.22 6.80 -7.20
CA TRP A 71 10.00 7.74 -8.01
C TRP A 71 9.36 7.95 -9.39
N PRO A 72 9.63 9.08 -10.06
CA PRO A 72 9.10 9.38 -11.40
C PRO A 72 9.48 8.35 -12.46
N ASN A 73 10.61 7.65 -12.27
CA ASN A 73 11.06 6.56 -13.15
C ASN A 73 10.29 5.24 -12.95
N GLY A 74 9.29 5.21 -12.07
CA GLY A 74 8.47 4.03 -11.78
C GLY A 74 9.11 3.04 -10.80
N VAL A 75 10.27 3.35 -10.24
CA VAL A 75 10.83 2.57 -9.12
C VAL A 75 9.94 2.75 -7.91
N VAL A 76 9.77 1.68 -7.13
CA VAL A 76 9.03 1.69 -5.86
C VAL A 76 9.87 1.01 -4.80
N GLU A 77 10.04 1.65 -3.64
CA GLU A 77 10.75 1.11 -2.49
C GLU A 77 9.79 1.02 -1.33
N ILE A 78 9.75 -0.15 -0.69
CA ILE A 78 8.93 -0.43 0.46
C ILE A 78 9.86 -0.83 1.59
N GLN A 79 9.90 -0.02 2.64
CA GLN A 79 10.66 -0.30 3.85
C GLN A 79 9.68 -0.58 5.00
N THR A 80 9.97 -1.61 5.77
CA THR A 80 9.24 -1.89 7.01
C THR A 80 10.21 -2.10 8.16
N ARG A 81 9.83 -1.67 9.37
CA ARG A 81 10.63 -1.89 10.59
C ARG A 81 9.86 -2.80 11.54
N ASN A 82 10.46 -3.90 11.96
CA ASN A 82 9.83 -4.89 12.84
C ASN A 82 8.56 -5.53 12.27
N ARG A 83 8.45 -5.61 10.93
CA ARG A 83 7.30 -6.23 10.23
C ARG A 83 7.71 -7.49 9.44
N HIS A 84 8.85 -8.10 9.74
CA HIS A 84 9.33 -9.33 9.09
C HIS A 84 9.22 -9.26 7.55
N GLN A 85 8.61 -10.27 6.91
CA GLN A 85 8.45 -10.36 5.46
C GLN A 85 7.15 -9.74 4.93
N MET A 86 6.48 -8.86 5.69
CA MET A 86 5.15 -8.36 5.31
C MET A 86 5.16 -7.55 4.01
N ALA A 87 6.21 -6.74 3.76
CA ALA A 87 6.35 -6.00 2.50
C ALA A 87 6.27 -6.92 1.27
N ALA A 88 6.97 -8.06 1.30
CA ALA A 88 6.92 -9.04 0.22
C ALA A 88 5.53 -9.66 0.07
N ARG A 89 4.86 -9.98 1.19
CA ARG A 89 3.49 -10.53 1.17
C ARG A 89 2.48 -9.55 0.57
N TRP A 90 2.60 -8.26 0.86
CA TRP A 90 1.73 -7.24 0.28
C TRP A 90 1.94 -7.13 -1.23
N VAL A 91 3.18 -7.16 -1.70
CA VAL A 91 3.49 -7.17 -3.13
C VAL A 91 2.89 -8.41 -3.81
N GLU A 92 3.04 -9.60 -3.22
CA GLU A 92 2.40 -10.82 -3.75
C GLU A 92 0.86 -10.72 -3.75
N THR A 93 0.28 -10.10 -2.73
CA THR A 93 -1.17 -9.85 -2.67
C THR A 93 -1.62 -8.93 -3.80
N LEU A 94 -0.88 -7.84 -4.05
CA LEU A 94 -1.16 -6.88 -5.12
C LEU A 94 -0.99 -7.47 -6.52
N LYS A 95 -0.07 -8.43 -6.71
CA LYS A 95 0.06 -9.18 -7.96
C LYS A 95 -1.20 -10.00 -8.29
N GLY A 96 -2.00 -10.35 -7.29
CA GLY A 96 -3.24 -11.11 -7.45
C GLY A 96 -3.03 -12.60 -7.76
N LYS A 97 -4.14 -13.33 -8.00
CA LYS A 97 -4.14 -14.80 -8.23
C LYS A 97 -4.35 -15.24 -9.68
N LYS A 98 -4.75 -14.34 -10.60
CA LYS A 98 -5.04 -14.70 -11.99
C LYS A 98 -3.98 -14.09 -12.91
N HIS A 99 -3.14 -14.93 -13.53
CA HIS A 99 -2.55 -14.56 -14.81
C HIS A 99 -3.70 -14.25 -15.77
N LEU A 100 -3.69 -13.03 -16.33
CA LEU A 100 -4.64 -12.62 -17.36
C LEU A 100 -4.54 -13.63 -18.52
N ARG A 101 -5.64 -14.32 -18.81
CA ARG A 101 -5.72 -15.21 -19.97
C ARG A 101 -6.06 -14.34 -21.18
N LEU A 102 -5.22 -14.36 -22.20
CA LEU A 102 -5.55 -13.83 -23.52
C LEU A 102 -6.79 -14.56 -24.04
N VAL A 103 -7.87 -13.82 -24.23
CA VAL A 103 -9.02 -14.24 -25.03
C VAL A 103 -8.72 -13.78 -26.44
N PRO A 104 -8.58 -14.67 -27.43
CA PRO A 104 -8.51 -14.27 -28.83
C PRO A 104 -9.78 -13.48 -29.15
N GLY A 105 -9.61 -12.24 -29.64
CA GLY A 105 -10.72 -11.50 -30.19
C GLY A 105 -11.20 -12.23 -31.43
N ASP A 106 -12.45 -12.70 -31.43
CA ASP A 106 -13.09 -13.28 -32.60
C ASP A 106 -13.13 -12.23 -33.72
N THR A 107 -12.11 -12.28 -34.57
CA THR A 107 -12.17 -11.71 -35.90
C THR A 107 -12.84 -12.77 -36.76
N GLN A 108 -14.16 -12.65 -36.93
CA GLN A 108 -14.88 -12.86 -38.19
C GLN A 108 -16.41 -12.81 -38.00
N SER A 109 -17.02 -11.75 -38.53
CA SER A 109 -18.20 -11.86 -39.41
C SER A 109 -17.70 -11.54 -40.83
N PRO A 110 -18.33 -11.97 -41.95
CA PRO A 110 -19.70 -12.49 -42.10
C PRO A 110 -19.82 -13.78 -42.95
N GLN A 111 -21.03 -14.35 -43.01
CA GLN A 111 -21.55 -15.02 -44.21
C GLN A 111 -22.66 -14.14 -44.79
#